data_AF-A0A0S8AYV5-F1
#
_entry.id   AF-A0A0S8AYV5-F1
#
_cell.length_a   1.000
_cell.length_b   1.000
_cell.length_c   1.000
_cell.angle_alpha   90.00
_cell.angle_beta   90.00
_cell.angle_gamma   90.00
#
_symmetry.space_group_name_H-M   'P 1'
#
loop_
_entity.id
_entity.type
_entity.pdbx_description
1 polymer ?
#
loop_
_entity_poly.entity_id
_entity_poly.type
_entity_poly.pdbx_seq_one_letter_code
_entity_poly.pdbx_strand_id
1 'polypeptide(L)'
;MDRPIHRVVDLVSPDSQLVLNMELADAHRVLLGHVPGGVDAIQGSFALVAREHERVVLARSLDRPLRYFLAKEASGPLLVVA
;
A
#
# COMPACT_ATOMS: atom_id res chain seq x y z
N MET A 1 17.87 7.23 13.87
CA MET A 1 18.36 6.18 12.96
C MET A 1 17.17 5.75 12.13
N ASP A 2 17.10 6.18 10.87
CA ASP A 2 16.13 5.62 9.95
C ASP A 2 16.48 4.14 9.77
N ARG A 3 15.54 3.28 10.12
CA ARG A 3 15.64 1.85 9.86
C ARG A 3 14.74 1.57 8.67
N PRO A 4 15.27 1.64 7.42
CA PRO A 4 14.49 1.29 6.24
C PRO A 4 13.78 -0.04 6.42
N ILE A 5 12.55 -0.12 5.93
CA ILE A 5 11.90 -1.39 5.69
C ILE A 5 12.74 -2.15 4.67
N HIS A 6 13.42 -3.20 5.12
CA HIS A 6 14.32 -3.98 4.27
C HIS A 6 13.51 -4.62 3.14
N ARG A 7 12.39 -5.25 3.51
CA ARG A 7 11.56 -6.01 2.59
C ARG A 7 10.08 -5.75 2.86
N VAL A 8 9.30 -5.73 1.79
CA VAL A 8 7.84 -5.67 1.83
C VAL A 8 7.30 -6.91 1.14
N VAL A 9 6.38 -7.61 1.80
CA VAL A 9 5.61 -8.72 1.22
C VAL A 9 4.15 -8.29 1.23
N ASP A 10 3.62 -8.06 0.04
CA ASP A 10 2.20 -7.79 -0.17
C ASP A 10 1.49 -9.10 -0.52
N LEU A 11 0.58 -9.54 0.35
CA LEU A 11 -0.24 -10.73 0.16
C LEU A 11 -1.62 -10.39 -0.42
N VAL A 12 -1.91 -9.11 -0.66
CA VAL A 12 -3.17 -8.71 -1.27
C VAL A 12 -3.13 -9.08 -2.75
N SER A 13 -4.09 -9.88 -3.21
CA SER A 13 -4.16 -10.30 -4.61
C SER A 13 -4.29 -9.08 -5.55
N PRO A 14 -3.44 -8.96 -6.61
CA PRO A 14 -3.58 -7.90 -7.60
C PRO A 14 -4.94 -7.90 -8.30
N ASP A 15 -5.52 -9.08 -8.52
CA ASP A 15 -6.83 -9.22 -9.18
C ASP A 15 -8.00 -8.84 -8.27
N SER A 16 -7.74 -8.66 -6.97
CA SER A 16 -8.77 -8.18 -6.04
C SER A 16 -8.98 -6.67 -6.14
N GLN A 17 -8.11 -5.91 -6.83
CA GLN A 17 -8.17 -4.46 -6.84
C GLN A 17 -9.22 -3.96 -7.82
N LEU A 18 -10.34 -3.46 -7.29
CA LEU A 18 -11.38 -2.84 -8.11
C LEU A 18 -11.27 -1.33 -8.00
N VAL A 19 -10.60 -0.72 -8.98
CA VAL A 19 -10.56 0.74 -9.17
C VAL A 19 -11.47 1.08 -10.35
N LEU A 20 -12.42 1.97 -10.13
CA LEU A 20 -13.55 2.21 -11.05
C LEU A 20 -13.36 3.45 -11.93
N ASN A 21 -12.49 4.39 -11.53
CA ASN A 21 -12.37 5.70 -12.16
C ASN A 21 -10.97 6.02 -12.71
N MET A 22 -10.01 5.10 -12.59
CA MET A 22 -8.65 5.24 -13.11
C MET A 22 -7.95 3.89 -13.22
N GLU A 23 -6.79 3.87 -13.86
CA GLU A 23 -5.93 2.69 -13.90
C GLU A 23 -5.28 2.41 -12.54
N LEU A 24 -5.02 1.14 -12.24
CA LEU A 24 -4.39 0.73 -10.97
C LEU A 24 -3.01 1.39 -10.77
N ALA A 25 -2.25 1.57 -11.83
CA ALA A 25 -0.96 2.26 -11.79
C ALA A 25 -1.12 3.74 -11.37
N ASP A 26 -2.22 4.37 -11.73
CA ASP A 26 -2.50 5.77 -11.41
C ASP A 26 -2.93 5.90 -9.96
N ALA A 27 -3.73 4.96 -9.47
CA ALA A 27 -4.06 4.85 -8.05
C ALA A 27 -2.80 4.69 -7.18
N HIS A 28 -1.82 3.89 -7.61
CA HIS A 28 -0.52 3.79 -6.93
C HIS A 28 0.26 5.12 -6.95
N ARG A 29 0.23 5.86 -8.06
CA ARG A 29 0.85 7.19 -8.14
C ARG A 29 0.17 8.18 -7.20
N VAL A 30 -1.15 8.14 -7.08
CA VAL A 30 -1.92 8.94 -6.10
C VAL A 30 -1.52 8.59 -4.67
N LEU A 31 -1.38 7.29 -4.35
CA LEU A 31 -0.92 6.83 -3.02
C LEU A 31 0.49 7.33 -2.67
N LEU A 32 1.40 7.31 -3.64
CA LEU A 32 2.76 7.81 -3.43
C LEU A 32 2.80 9.33 -3.38
N GLY A 33 1.84 10.01 -4.01
CA GLY A 33 1.69 11.45 -3.95
C GLY A 33 1.55 11.97 -2.51
N HIS A 34 2.14 13.13 -2.24
CA HIS A 34 2.05 13.81 -0.94
C HIS A 34 0.82 14.72 -0.84
N VAL A 35 -0.24 14.44 -1.61
CA VAL A 35 -1.43 15.28 -1.66
C VAL A 35 -2.41 14.83 -0.57
N PRO A 36 -2.70 15.68 0.44
CA PRO A 36 -3.71 15.38 1.45
C PRO A 36 -5.06 15.12 0.78
N GLY A 37 -5.74 14.05 1.17
CA GLY A 37 -7.03 13.65 0.58
C GLY A 37 -6.95 13.05 -0.83
N GLY A 38 -5.75 12.83 -1.40
CA GLY A 38 -5.61 12.23 -2.73
C GLY A 38 -6.27 10.84 -2.84
N VAL A 39 -6.22 10.05 -1.76
CA VAL A 39 -6.87 8.73 -1.68
C VAL A 39 -8.39 8.81 -1.83
N ASP A 40 -9.01 9.91 -1.40
CA ASP A 40 -10.47 10.10 -1.49
C ASP A 40 -10.97 10.20 -2.95
N ALA A 41 -10.06 10.50 -3.88
CA ALA A 41 -10.36 10.52 -5.31
C ALA A 41 -10.39 9.12 -5.94
N ILE A 42 -9.91 8.08 -5.26
CA ILE A 42 -9.89 6.71 -5.79
C ILE A 42 -11.26 6.07 -5.49
N GLN A 43 -12.02 5.76 -6.54
CA GLN A 43 -13.34 5.14 -6.40
C GLN A 43 -13.25 3.63 -6.61
N GLY A 44 -13.87 2.85 -5.72
CA GLY A 44 -13.99 1.40 -5.85
C GLY A 44 -13.74 0.65 -4.56
N SER A 45 -13.41 -0.64 -4.70
CA SER A 45 -13.13 -1.57 -3.61
C SER A 45 -11.70 -2.10 -3.75
N PHE A 46 -10.79 -1.48 -3.00
CA PHE A 46 -9.35 -1.74 -3.09
C PHE A 46 -8.69 -1.82 -1.72
N ALA A 47 -7.54 -2.49 -1.69
CA ALA A 47 -6.55 -2.44 -0.62
C ALA A 47 -5.16 -2.38 -1.28
N LEU A 48 -4.62 -1.18 -1.39
CA LEU A 48 -3.42 -0.86 -2.16
C LEU A 48 -2.21 -0.71 -1.26
N VAL A 49 -1.07 -1.17 -1.77
CA VAL A 49 0.25 -1.00 -1.15
C VAL A 49 1.17 -0.37 -2.18
N ALA A 50 1.81 0.74 -1.82
CA ALA A 50 2.80 1.38 -2.67
C ALA A 50 4.08 1.64 -1.89
N ARG A 51 5.24 1.52 -2.55
CA ARG A 51 6.55 1.75 -1.94
C ARG A 51 7.39 2.69 -2.79
N GLU A 52 8.00 3.67 -2.12
CA GLU A 52 9.03 4.52 -2.68
C GLU A 52 10.21 4.57 -1.70
N HIS A 53 11.35 3.99 -2.10
CA HIS A 53 12.54 3.84 -1.25
C HIS A 53 12.22 3.16 0.10
N GLU A 54 12.31 3.91 1.19
CA GLU A 54 12.06 3.46 2.56
C GLU A 54 10.61 3.66 3.01
N ARG A 55 9.84 4.46 2.25
CA ARG A 55 8.45 4.79 2.55
C ARG A 55 7.53 3.75 1.94
N VAL A 56 6.68 3.18 2.78
CA VAL A 56 5.58 2.31 2.36
C VAL A 56 4.27 3.00 2.74
N VAL A 57 3.36 3.12 1.78
CA VAL A 57 2.04 3.71 1.95
C VAL A 57 1.00 2.62 1.72
N LEU A 58 0.03 2.57 2.62
CA LEU A 58 -1.08 1.64 2.56
C LEU A 58 -2.37 2.44 2.53
N ALA A 59 -3.30 2.06 1.65
CA ALA A 59 -4.63 2.66 1.60
C ALA A 59 -5.68 1.58 1.33
N ARG A 60 -6.85 1.74 1.92
CA ARG A 60 -7.98 0.83 1.71
C ARG A 60 -9.27 1.61 1.57
N SER A 61 -10.16 1.08 0.75
CA SER A 61 -11.60 1.37 0.80
C SER A 61 -12.21 0.86 2.12
N LEU A 62 -13.32 1.44 2.56
CA LEU A 62 -13.92 1.13 3.87
C LEU A 62 -14.41 -0.31 4.01
N ASP A 63 -14.84 -0.93 2.91
CA ASP A 63 -15.35 -2.31 2.83
C ASP A 63 -14.23 -3.38 2.81
N ARG A 64 -12.99 -2.99 2.53
CA ARG A 64 -11.84 -3.90 2.38
C ARG A 64 -10.98 -3.94 3.64
N PRO A 65 -10.81 -5.06 4.35
CA PRO A 65 -9.80 -5.12 5.40
C PRO A 65 -8.39 -4.95 4.82
N LEU A 66 -7.49 -4.35 5.61
CA LEU A 66 -6.06 -4.31 5.31
C LEU A 66 -5.31 -4.33 6.65
N ARG A 67 -4.50 -5.35 6.85
CA ARG A 67 -3.70 -5.58 8.05
C ARG A 67 -2.24 -5.57 7.66
N TYR A 68 -1.40 -5.17 8.60
CA TYR A 68 0.04 -5.29 8.43
C TYR A 68 0.68 -5.69 9.75
N PHE A 69 1.86 -6.29 9.65
CA PHE A 69 2.73 -6.48 10.79
C PHE A 69 4.19 -6.33 10.36
N LEU A 70 5.00 -5.87 11.30
CA LEU A 70 6.44 -5.73 11.10
C LEU A 70 7.15 -6.89 11.80
N ALA A 71 7.71 -7.79 11.00
CA ALA A 71 8.54 -8.89 11.48
C ALA A 71 10.01 -8.46 11.60
N LYS A 72 10.72 -9.14 12.50
CA LYS A 72 12.17 -9.02 12.63
C LYS A 72 12.84 -10.09 11.77
N GLU A 73 13.61 -9.67 10.78
CA GLU A 73 14.46 -10.55 9.97
C GLU A 73 15.93 -10.17 10.21
N ALA A 74 16.86 -11.13 10.04
CA ALA A 74 18.29 -10.88 10.24
C ALA A 74 18.82 -9.74 9.35
N SER A 75 18.31 -9.63 8.12
CA SER A 75 18.68 -8.60 7.15
C SER A 75 18.01 -7.24 7.40
N GLY A 76 17.01 -7.17 8.29
CA GLY A 76 16.32 -5.94 8.64
C GLY A 76 14.82 -6.13 8.90
N PRO A 77 14.04 -5.05 9.09
CA PRO A 77 12.60 -5.14 9.28
C PRO A 77 11.89 -5.63 8.00
N LEU A 78 11.04 -6.65 8.13
CA LEU A 78 10.16 -7.16 7.07
C LEU A 78 8.74 -6.70 7.34
N LEU A 79 8.17 -5.90 6.43
CA LEU A 79 6.76 -5.52 6.47
C LEU A 79 5.93 -6.54 5.68
N VAL A 80 4.94 -7.15 6.34
CA VAL A 80 3.97 -8.03 5.68
C VAL A 80 2.61 -7.35 5.71
N VAL A 81 1.90 -7.38 4.57
CA VAL A 81 0.59 -6.76 4.39
C VAL A 81 -0.40 -7.79 3.85
N ALA A 82 -1.64 -7.81 4.35
CA ALA A 82 -2.70 -8.76 3.98
C ALA A 82 -4.13 -8.21 4.16
#